data_AF-A0A5D6XT75-F1
#
_entry.id   AF-A0A5D6XT75-F1
#
_cell.length_a   1.000
_cell.length_b   1.000
_cell.length_c   1.000
_cell.angle_alpha   90.00
_cell.angle_beta   90.00
_cell.angle_gamma   90.00
#
_symmetry.space_group_name_H-M   'P 1'
#
loop_
_entity.id
_entity.type
_entity.pdbx_description
1 polymer ?
#
loop_
_entity_poly.entity_id
_entity_poly.type
_entity_poly.pdbx_seq_one_letter_code
_entity_poly.pdbx_strand_id
1 'polypeptide(L)'
;MAPVRVIHARVQSDEPHWEPEYGTFVSAYGSTFAERYRAVFDTVNTASVEGALMYVQAEGINVRTNPECKRKNNMQYIVFYELRVLQPEAALTAEFCADTGGQYGGVEFSASEDNSAGSVTAIPFWEQPFERDACRWRVRRMVEFYNNRTASATNMTPLPLPAALSVENPPCYRNSARCAAAPFGCKREHYSQVCRVCAQEEDGCVKASYTLN
;
A
#
# COMPACT_ATOMS: atom_id res chain seq x y z
N MET A 1 -14.16 -16.86 -8.29
CA MET A 1 -13.20 -16.68 -9.40
C MET A 1 -11.83 -17.17 -8.97
N ALA A 2 -11.02 -17.73 -9.87
CA ALA A 2 -9.66 -18.11 -9.54
C ALA A 2 -8.75 -16.86 -9.46
N PRO A 3 -7.84 -16.74 -8.48
CA PRO A 3 -6.89 -15.63 -8.41
C PRO A 3 -6.01 -15.59 -9.66
N VAL A 4 -5.77 -14.38 -10.19
CA VAL A 4 -4.83 -14.17 -11.30
C VAL A 4 -3.48 -13.78 -10.73
N ARG A 5 -2.43 -14.51 -11.10
CA ARG A 5 -1.05 -14.16 -10.78
C ARG A 5 -0.55 -13.13 -11.79
N VAL A 6 -0.05 -11.99 -11.32
CA VAL A 6 0.40 -10.88 -12.15
C VAL A 6 1.76 -10.36 -11.67
N ILE A 7 2.53 -9.79 -12.60
CA ILE A 7 3.76 -9.06 -12.28
C ILE A 7 3.50 -7.58 -12.50
N HIS A 8 3.71 -6.80 -11.45
CA HIS A 8 3.62 -5.35 -11.48
C HIS A 8 5.01 -4.75 -11.28
N ALA A 9 5.18 -3.50 -11.69
CA ALA A 9 6.42 -2.76 -11.52
C ALA A 9 6.16 -1.40 -10.89
N ARG A 10 7.14 -0.91 -10.14
CA ARG A 10 7.18 0.41 -9.54
C ARG A 10 8.41 1.16 -10.03
N VAL A 11 8.22 2.39 -10.48
CA VAL A 11 9.29 3.30 -10.86
C VAL A 11 9.61 4.22 -9.68
N GLN A 12 10.87 4.25 -9.25
CA GLN A 12 11.30 5.03 -8.09
C GLN A 12 12.68 5.68 -8.27
N SER A 13 12.95 6.71 -7.48
CA SER A 13 14.20 7.48 -7.48
C SER A 13 15.25 6.94 -6.52
N ASP A 14 14.81 6.26 -5.46
CA ASP A 14 15.65 5.64 -4.45
C ASP A 14 15.95 4.17 -4.77
N GLU A 15 17.16 3.75 -4.47
CA GLU A 15 17.56 2.35 -4.59
C GLU A 15 16.80 1.50 -3.55
N PRO A 16 16.22 0.35 -3.94
CA PRO A 16 15.70 -0.61 -2.97
C PRO A 16 16.79 -0.99 -1.97
N HIS A 17 16.53 -0.79 -0.69
CA HIS A 17 17.53 -1.07 0.34
C HIS A 17 17.54 -2.57 0.67
N TRP A 18 18.66 -3.25 0.43
CA TRP A 18 18.83 -4.62 0.90
C TRP A 18 19.09 -4.63 2.40
N GLU A 19 18.25 -5.33 3.15
CA GLU A 19 18.41 -5.53 4.59
C GLU A 19 19.02 -6.91 4.86
N PRO A 20 20.36 -7.01 5.04
CA PRO A 20 21.05 -8.29 5.17
C PRO A 20 20.64 -9.07 6.42
N GLU A 21 20.25 -8.40 7.50
CA GLU A 21 19.80 -9.07 8.73
C GLU A 21 18.56 -9.95 8.48
N TYR A 22 17.71 -9.54 7.53
CA TYR A 22 16.43 -10.20 7.28
C TYR A 22 16.28 -10.77 5.87
N GLY A 23 17.32 -10.63 5.04
CA GLY A 23 17.38 -11.21 3.70
C GLY A 23 16.26 -10.70 2.78
N THR A 24 15.94 -9.40 2.84
CA THR A 24 14.83 -8.83 2.07
C THR A 24 15.12 -7.39 1.63
N PHE A 25 14.50 -6.97 0.54
CA PHE A 25 14.50 -5.56 0.12
C PHE A 25 13.42 -4.77 0.85
N VAL A 26 13.77 -3.55 1.30
CA VAL A 26 12.89 -2.60 1.97
C VAL A 26 12.97 -1.21 1.34
N SER A 27 12.05 -0.31 1.72
CA SER A 27 12.09 1.09 1.31
C SER A 27 13.30 1.82 1.94
N ALA A 28 13.86 2.81 1.23
CA ALA A 28 14.81 3.75 1.84
C ALA A 28 14.14 4.68 2.87
N TYR A 29 12.80 4.81 2.82
CA TYR A 29 12.02 5.68 3.69
C TYR A 29 11.52 4.96 4.94
N GLY A 30 11.68 5.59 6.11
CA GLY A 30 11.33 5.06 7.42
C GLY A 30 12.55 5.02 8.36
N SER A 31 12.29 5.16 9.66
CA SER A 31 13.34 5.18 10.70
C SER A 31 13.62 3.80 11.26
N THR A 32 12.64 2.89 11.18
CA THR A 32 12.77 1.51 11.63
C THR A 32 12.61 0.53 10.48
N PHE A 33 13.14 -0.69 10.63
CA PHE A 33 12.88 -1.76 9.66
C PHE A 33 11.37 -1.95 9.41
N ALA A 34 10.54 -1.93 10.46
CA ALA A 34 9.11 -2.16 10.32
C ALA A 34 8.42 -1.09 9.47
N GLU A 35 8.87 0.16 9.58
CA GLU A 35 8.40 1.26 8.74
C GLU A 35 8.89 1.08 7.30
N ARG A 36 10.18 0.81 7.11
CA ARG A 36 10.78 0.61 5.78
C ARG A 36 10.16 -0.56 5.03
N TYR A 37 9.89 -1.67 5.72
CA TYR A 37 9.30 -2.87 5.14
C TYR A 37 7.85 -2.64 4.72
N ARG A 38 7.08 -1.83 5.47
CA ARG A 38 5.72 -1.41 5.07
C ARG A 38 5.73 -0.44 3.90
N ALA A 39 6.63 0.53 3.93
CA ALA A 39 6.74 1.58 2.93
C ALA A 39 7.07 1.07 1.50
N VAL A 40 7.46 -0.19 1.36
CA VAL A 40 7.56 -0.87 0.04
C VAL A 40 6.21 -0.83 -0.70
N PHE A 41 5.10 -1.00 0.02
CA PHE A 41 3.75 -1.08 -0.53
C PHE A 41 2.92 0.20 -0.36
N ASP A 42 3.37 1.17 0.43
CA ASP A 42 2.61 2.39 0.76
C ASP A 42 2.94 3.59 -0.16
N THR A 43 3.23 3.36 -1.44
CA THR A 43 3.55 4.46 -2.39
C THR A 43 2.78 4.36 -3.71
N VAL A 44 2.73 5.48 -4.43
CA VAL A 44 1.75 5.78 -5.48
C VAL A 44 1.94 5.10 -6.84
N ASN A 45 3.06 4.42 -7.12
CA ASN A 45 3.48 4.11 -8.51
C ASN A 45 3.53 2.62 -8.88
N THR A 46 2.72 1.74 -8.27
CA THR A 46 2.68 0.33 -8.71
C THR A 46 1.71 0.17 -9.89
N ALA A 47 2.24 -0.17 -11.07
CA ALA A 47 1.49 -0.38 -12.30
C ALA A 47 1.83 -1.76 -12.91
N SER A 48 1.17 -2.14 -14.01
CA SER A 48 1.71 -3.24 -14.84
C SER A 48 3.12 -2.89 -15.33
N VAL A 49 3.88 -3.89 -15.76
CA VAL A 49 5.23 -3.67 -16.29
C VAL A 49 5.20 -2.71 -17.48
N GLU A 50 4.24 -2.88 -18.38
CA GLU A 50 4.04 -2.04 -19.55
C GLU A 50 3.63 -0.61 -19.16
N GLY A 51 2.73 -0.47 -18.19
CA GLY A 51 2.28 0.84 -17.68
C GLY A 51 3.41 1.61 -17.01
N ALA A 52 4.27 0.93 -16.24
CA ALA A 52 5.46 1.53 -15.64
C ALA A 52 6.45 2.05 -16.70
N LEU A 53 6.67 1.30 -17.78
CA LEU A 53 7.52 1.73 -18.89
C LEU A 53 6.90 2.87 -19.70
N MET A 54 5.59 2.84 -19.93
CA MET A 54 4.86 3.95 -20.54
C MET A 54 4.99 5.23 -19.71
N TYR A 55 4.88 5.13 -18.38
CA TYR A 55 5.10 6.26 -17.47
C TYR A 55 6.52 6.82 -17.58
N VAL A 56 7.55 5.96 -17.58
CA VAL A 56 8.94 6.39 -17.81
C VAL A 56 9.07 7.15 -19.12
N GLN A 57 8.48 6.63 -20.20
CA GLN A 57 8.55 7.27 -21.51
C GLN A 57 7.81 8.61 -21.53
N ALA A 58 6.52 8.63 -21.20
CA ALA A 58 5.64 9.78 -21.37
C ALA A 58 5.93 10.93 -20.39
N GLU A 59 6.25 10.58 -19.13
CA GLU A 59 6.39 11.51 -18.02
C GLU A 59 7.83 11.61 -17.49
N GLY A 60 8.59 10.51 -17.56
CA GLY A 60 9.95 10.44 -17.01
C GLY A 60 11.01 11.13 -17.88
N ILE A 61 11.03 10.78 -19.17
CA ILE A 61 12.13 11.12 -20.10
C ILE A 61 11.69 11.81 -21.40
N ASN A 62 10.40 12.06 -21.59
CA ASN A 62 9.91 12.72 -22.81
C ASN A 62 10.37 14.18 -22.86
N VAL A 63 11.24 14.50 -23.82
CA VAL A 63 11.78 15.86 -24.00
C VAL A 63 10.69 16.92 -24.23
N ARG A 64 9.53 16.54 -24.76
CA ARG A 64 8.41 17.48 -24.97
C ARG A 64 7.79 17.96 -23.67
N THR A 65 7.78 17.11 -22.64
CA THR A 65 7.22 17.42 -21.31
C THR A 65 8.33 17.72 -20.28
N ASN A 66 9.58 17.41 -20.62
CA ASN A 66 10.75 17.58 -19.78
C ASN A 66 11.94 18.13 -20.59
N PRO A 67 11.96 19.44 -20.88
CA PRO A 67 12.93 20.07 -21.79
C PRO A 67 14.35 20.12 -21.22
N GLU A 68 14.53 19.89 -19.92
CA GLU A 68 15.84 19.90 -19.27
C GLU A 68 16.67 18.63 -19.52
N CYS A 69 16.12 17.62 -20.21
CA CYS A 69 16.74 16.31 -20.43
C CYS A 69 17.18 15.61 -19.13
N LYS A 70 16.59 15.98 -17.99
CA LYS A 70 16.74 15.28 -16.71
C LYS A 70 15.66 14.23 -16.58
N ARG A 71 15.80 13.25 -15.70
CA ARG A 71 14.68 12.34 -15.39
C ARG A 71 13.74 13.03 -14.39
N LYS A 72 12.43 13.03 -14.67
CA LYS A 72 11.41 13.52 -13.73
C LYS A 72 11.62 12.85 -12.36
N ASN A 73 11.57 13.63 -11.29
CA ASN A 73 11.77 13.16 -9.91
C ASN A 73 13.02 12.30 -9.69
N ASN A 74 14.08 12.43 -10.51
CA ASN A 74 15.29 11.61 -10.44
C ASN A 74 15.04 10.09 -10.49
N MET A 75 14.03 9.63 -11.26
CA MET A 75 13.76 8.19 -11.45
C MET A 75 15.00 7.42 -11.88
N GLN A 76 15.28 6.29 -11.23
CA GLN A 76 16.50 5.49 -11.47
C GLN A 76 16.24 3.98 -11.47
N TYR A 77 15.21 3.51 -10.76
CA TYR A 77 14.99 2.08 -10.51
C TYR A 77 13.58 1.65 -10.93
N ILE A 78 13.50 0.43 -11.46
CA ILE A 78 12.25 -0.29 -11.73
C ILE A 78 12.23 -1.52 -10.82
N VAL A 79 11.29 -1.58 -9.89
CA VAL A 79 11.16 -2.66 -8.90
C VAL A 79 9.98 -3.54 -9.27
N PHE A 80 10.19 -4.85 -9.36
CA PHE A 80 9.15 -5.81 -9.71
C PHE A 80 8.49 -6.42 -8.47
N TYR A 81 7.18 -6.59 -8.53
CA TYR A 81 6.36 -7.26 -7.53
C TYR A 81 5.51 -8.34 -8.19
N GLU A 82 5.49 -9.53 -7.61
CA GLU A 82 4.49 -10.54 -7.94
C GLU A 82 3.28 -10.36 -7.03
N LEU A 83 2.12 -10.16 -7.63
CA LEU A 83 0.85 -9.96 -6.93
C LEU A 83 -0.16 -11.03 -7.36
N ARG A 84 -1.14 -11.28 -6.50
CA ARG A 84 -2.35 -12.04 -6.84
C ARG A 84 -3.53 -11.09 -6.82
N VAL A 85 -4.18 -10.94 -7.96
CA VAL A 85 -5.36 -10.09 -8.10
C VAL A 85 -6.61 -10.95 -8.04
N LEU A 86 -7.51 -10.55 -7.15
CA LEU A 86 -8.92 -10.90 -7.19
C LEU A 86 -9.61 -9.69 -7.82
N GLN A 87 -10.14 -9.81 -9.03
CA GLN A 87 -10.75 -8.66 -9.73
C GLN A 87 -12.02 -8.21 -9.01
N PRO A 88 -12.08 -6.97 -8.48
CA PRO A 88 -13.35 -6.35 -8.08
C PRO A 88 -13.95 -5.58 -9.27
N GLU A 89 -15.25 -5.71 -9.51
CA GLU A 89 -15.91 -5.16 -10.71
C GLU A 89 -16.31 -3.66 -10.64
N ALA A 90 -15.83 -2.85 -9.68
CA ALA A 90 -16.23 -1.42 -9.64
C ALA A 90 -15.17 -0.44 -9.11
N ALA A 91 -15.18 0.77 -9.67
CA ALA A 91 -14.41 1.92 -9.22
C ALA A 91 -15.13 2.70 -8.09
N LEU A 92 -14.38 3.09 -7.06
CA LEU A 92 -14.86 3.70 -5.80
C LEU A 92 -15.00 5.24 -5.84
N THR A 93 -14.93 5.86 -7.01
CA THR A 93 -14.55 7.28 -7.13
C THR A 93 -15.64 8.31 -6.83
N ALA A 94 -16.93 7.97 -6.90
CA ALA A 94 -17.97 9.01 -6.89
C ALA A 94 -18.30 9.63 -5.51
N GLU A 95 -18.08 8.93 -4.40
CA GLU A 95 -18.60 9.36 -3.08
C GLU A 95 -17.58 10.08 -2.19
N PHE A 96 -16.28 9.87 -2.41
CA PHE A 96 -15.23 10.48 -1.59
C PHE A 96 -14.77 11.86 -2.09
N CYS A 97 -15.18 12.25 -3.29
CA CYS A 97 -14.64 13.42 -4.00
C CYS A 97 -15.57 14.64 -4.02
N ALA A 98 -16.70 14.61 -3.31
CA ALA A 98 -17.74 15.62 -3.50
C ALA A 98 -17.83 16.61 -2.32
N ASP A 99 -17.39 17.86 -2.55
CA ASP A 99 -17.83 19.04 -1.79
C ASP A 99 -19.29 19.37 -2.19
N THR A 100 -20.22 18.48 -1.86
CA THR A 100 -21.62 18.52 -2.30
C THR A 100 -22.36 19.81 -1.92
N GLY A 101 -21.84 20.56 -0.94
CA GLY A 101 -22.37 21.86 -0.52
C GLY A 101 -21.59 23.08 -0.99
N GLY A 102 -20.47 22.92 -1.71
CA GLY A 102 -19.58 24.02 -2.10
C GLY A 102 -18.92 24.74 -0.91
N GLN A 103 -18.97 24.12 0.29
CA GLN A 103 -18.49 24.72 1.54
C GLN A 103 -16.98 24.96 1.51
N TYR A 104 -16.26 24.18 0.70
CA TYR A 104 -14.81 24.24 0.53
C TYR A 104 -14.43 24.83 -0.84
N GLY A 105 -15.35 25.54 -1.49
CA GLY A 105 -15.11 26.18 -2.78
C GLY A 105 -14.80 25.20 -3.92
N GLY A 106 -15.24 23.94 -3.80
CA GLY A 106 -14.88 22.88 -4.75
C GLY A 106 -13.46 22.35 -4.59
N VAL A 107 -12.73 22.75 -3.55
CA VAL A 107 -11.41 22.22 -3.21
C VAL A 107 -11.59 20.98 -2.34
N GLU A 108 -11.30 19.81 -2.93
CA GLU A 108 -11.34 18.52 -2.21
C GLU A 108 -10.18 18.42 -1.21
N PHE A 109 -8.97 18.77 -1.65
CA PHE A 109 -7.75 18.75 -0.85
C PHE A 109 -6.71 19.69 -1.46
N SER A 110 -6.03 20.46 -0.61
CA SER A 110 -4.91 21.33 -0.95
C SER A 110 -3.94 21.33 0.22
N ALA A 111 -2.65 21.10 -0.05
CA ALA A 111 -1.58 21.12 0.96
C ALA A 111 -0.38 21.91 0.41
N SER A 112 0.40 22.54 1.29
CA SER A 112 1.68 23.15 0.90
C SER A 112 2.73 22.07 0.59
N GLU A 113 3.59 22.33 -0.39
CA GLU A 113 4.67 21.39 -0.80
C GLU A 113 5.71 21.14 0.30
N ASP A 114 5.74 21.97 1.34
CA ASP A 114 6.66 21.84 2.47
C ASP A 114 6.26 20.75 3.48
N ASN A 115 5.18 20.00 3.22
CA ASN A 115 4.66 18.93 4.08
C ASN A 115 4.37 19.40 5.53
N SER A 116 4.15 20.69 5.76
CA SER A 116 3.76 21.17 7.07
C SER A 116 2.29 20.82 7.33
N ALA A 117 2.04 20.01 8.37
CA ALA A 117 0.72 19.48 8.71
C ALA A 117 -0.38 20.56 8.95
N GLY A 118 0.01 21.83 9.04
CA GLY A 118 -0.88 22.96 9.31
C GLY A 118 -1.41 23.73 8.09
N SER A 119 -0.95 23.45 6.87
CA SER A 119 -1.37 24.20 5.66
C SER A 119 -2.22 23.34 4.72
N VAL A 120 -3.21 22.64 5.28
CA VAL A 120 -4.14 21.81 4.50
C VAL A 120 -5.53 22.45 4.46
N THR A 121 -6.07 22.69 3.26
CA THR A 121 -7.48 23.01 3.04
C THR A 121 -8.15 21.79 2.41
N ALA A 122 -9.08 21.16 3.12
CA ALA A 122 -9.68 19.92 2.66
C ALA A 122 -11.08 19.72 3.24
N ILE A 123 -11.90 18.92 2.55
CA ILE A 123 -13.17 18.43 3.12
C ILE A 123 -12.89 17.51 4.33
N PRO A 124 -13.86 17.27 5.23
CA PRO A 124 -13.63 16.53 6.48
C PRO A 124 -13.03 15.13 6.29
N PHE A 125 -13.31 14.50 5.15
CA PHE A 125 -12.74 13.19 4.82
C PHE A 125 -11.20 13.23 4.67
N TRP A 126 -10.65 14.31 4.11
CA TRP A 126 -9.23 14.46 3.80
C TRP A 126 -8.44 15.26 4.85
N GLU A 127 -9.08 15.72 5.92
CA GLU A 127 -8.42 16.38 7.05
C GLU A 127 -7.32 15.51 7.67
N GLN A 128 -6.29 16.17 8.23
CA GLN A 128 -5.17 15.52 8.90
C GLN A 128 -4.51 14.41 8.04
N PRO A 129 -3.97 14.75 6.86
CA PRO A 129 -3.41 13.77 5.91
C PRO A 129 -2.22 12.98 6.48
N PHE A 130 -1.54 13.54 7.48
CA PHE A 130 -0.36 12.93 8.12
C PHE A 130 -0.67 12.21 9.44
N GLU A 131 -1.91 12.31 9.95
CA GLU A 131 -2.29 11.63 11.19
C GLU A 131 -2.66 10.17 10.93
N ARG A 132 -1.99 9.27 11.65
CA ARG A 132 -2.11 7.82 11.41
C ARG A 132 -3.52 7.30 11.67
N ASP A 133 -4.19 7.84 12.69
CA ASP A 133 -5.55 7.43 13.04
C ASP A 133 -6.59 7.99 12.07
N ALA A 134 -6.40 9.21 11.55
CA ALA A 134 -7.21 9.76 10.47
C ALA A 134 -7.09 8.92 9.19
N CYS A 135 -5.86 8.52 8.82
CA CYS A 135 -5.63 7.59 7.70
C CYS A 135 -6.28 6.22 7.93
N ARG A 136 -6.18 5.67 9.14
CA ARG A 136 -6.84 4.40 9.50
C ARG A 136 -8.36 4.50 9.40
N TRP A 137 -8.94 5.61 9.84
CA TRP A 137 -10.37 5.89 9.72
C TRP A 137 -10.81 5.99 8.25
N ARG A 138 -10.06 6.71 7.41
CA ARG A 138 -10.33 6.80 5.95
C ARG A 138 -10.35 5.42 5.29
N VAL A 139 -9.35 4.58 5.57
CA VAL A 139 -9.29 3.21 5.04
C VAL A 139 -10.53 2.39 5.46
N ARG A 140 -10.93 2.46 6.73
CA ARG A 140 -12.15 1.78 7.21
C ARG A 140 -13.38 2.27 6.46
N ARG A 141 -13.55 3.58 6.34
CA ARG A 141 -14.71 4.18 5.66
C ARG A 141 -14.78 3.77 4.18
N MET A 142 -13.65 3.73 3.49
CA MET A 142 -13.58 3.28 2.10
C MET A 142 -13.98 1.82 1.94
N VAL A 143 -13.49 0.94 2.82
CA VAL A 143 -13.84 -0.48 2.82
C VAL A 143 -15.31 -0.70 3.15
N GLU A 144 -15.83 -0.05 4.19
CA GLU A 144 -17.24 -0.13 4.58
C GLU A 144 -18.16 0.30 3.44
N PHE A 145 -17.82 1.41 2.80
CA PHE A 145 -18.55 1.92 1.67
C PHE A 145 -18.59 0.92 0.50
N TYR A 146 -17.43 0.38 0.10
CA TYR A 146 -17.35 -0.66 -0.92
C TYR A 146 -18.22 -1.87 -0.54
N ASN A 147 -18.08 -2.36 0.70
CA ASN A 147 -18.81 -3.52 1.19
C ASN A 147 -20.32 -3.28 1.22
N ASN A 148 -20.78 -2.09 1.61
CA ASN A 148 -22.19 -1.73 1.57
C ASN A 148 -22.74 -1.69 0.14
N ARG A 149 -21.96 -1.19 -0.82
CA ARG A 149 -22.33 -1.21 -2.25
C ARG A 149 -22.48 -2.64 -2.77
N THR A 150 -21.69 -3.59 -2.26
CA THR A 150 -21.78 -5.00 -2.69
C THR A 150 -23.11 -5.65 -2.35
N ALA A 151 -23.80 -5.20 -1.29
CA ALA A 151 -25.09 -5.76 -0.90
C ALA A 151 -26.20 -5.58 -1.96
N SER A 152 -26.05 -4.59 -2.84
CA SER A 152 -27.03 -4.29 -3.89
C SER A 152 -26.50 -4.54 -5.31
N ALA A 153 -25.30 -5.13 -5.44
CA ALA A 153 -24.65 -5.33 -6.74
C ALA A 153 -24.52 -6.82 -7.07
N THR A 154 -24.95 -7.21 -8.27
CA THR A 154 -25.00 -8.62 -8.70
C THR A 154 -23.62 -9.26 -8.86
N ASN A 155 -22.59 -8.48 -9.16
CA ASN A 155 -21.24 -8.99 -9.46
C ASN A 155 -20.14 -8.45 -8.52
N MET A 156 -20.51 -7.77 -7.43
CA MET A 156 -19.53 -7.28 -6.46
C MET A 156 -19.47 -8.23 -5.28
N THR A 157 -18.27 -8.66 -4.92
CA THR A 157 -18.03 -9.42 -3.69
C THR A 157 -17.42 -8.48 -2.64
N PRO A 158 -17.83 -8.54 -1.37
CA PRO A 158 -17.22 -7.74 -0.31
C PRO A 158 -15.73 -8.05 -0.18
N LEU A 159 -14.94 -7.05 0.19
CA LEU A 159 -13.54 -7.24 0.52
C LEU A 159 -13.42 -8.09 1.80
N PRO A 160 -12.58 -9.13 1.81
CA PRO A 160 -12.33 -9.92 3.00
C PRO A 160 -11.67 -9.05 4.07
N LEU A 161 -12.04 -9.25 5.33
CA LEU A 161 -11.36 -8.58 6.44
C LEU A 161 -9.87 -8.97 6.47
N PRO A 162 -8.96 -8.11 6.96
CA PRO A 162 -7.54 -8.43 7.06
C PRO A 162 -7.24 -9.74 7.80
N ALA A 163 -8.05 -10.09 8.80
CA ALA A 163 -7.92 -11.36 9.51
C ALA A 163 -8.26 -12.58 8.63
N ALA A 164 -9.27 -12.48 7.77
CA ALA A 164 -9.61 -13.54 6.82
C ALA A 164 -8.49 -13.70 5.77
N LEU A 165 -7.94 -12.59 5.26
CA LEU A 165 -6.76 -12.62 4.40
C LEU A 165 -5.56 -13.29 5.08
N SER A 166 -5.35 -13.05 6.37
CA SER A 166 -4.25 -13.66 7.13
C SER A 166 -4.37 -15.19 7.20
N VAL A 167 -5.58 -15.74 7.21
CA VAL A 167 -5.83 -17.20 7.23
C VAL A 167 -5.48 -17.84 5.89
N GLU A 168 -5.75 -17.15 4.78
CA GLU A 168 -5.48 -17.65 3.43
C GLU A 168 -3.98 -17.59 3.06
N ASN A 169 -3.22 -16.72 3.72
CA ASN A 169 -1.81 -16.52 3.44
C ASN A 169 -0.91 -17.43 4.29
N PRO A 170 0.28 -17.82 3.79
CA PRO A 170 1.22 -18.59 4.58
C PRO A 170 1.64 -17.82 5.83
N PRO A 171 1.89 -18.51 6.96
CA PRO A 171 2.34 -17.84 8.18
C PRO A 171 3.69 -17.17 7.96
N CYS A 172 3.91 -16.04 8.64
CA CYS A 172 5.03 -15.14 8.39
C CYS A 172 6.42 -15.80 8.53
N TYR A 173 6.57 -16.78 9.42
CA TYR A 173 7.84 -17.50 9.60
C TYR A 173 8.28 -18.29 8.37
N ARG A 174 7.38 -18.60 7.42
CA ARG A 174 7.74 -19.30 6.17
C ARG A 174 8.44 -18.39 5.17
N ASN A 175 8.21 -17.08 5.27
CA ASN A 175 8.68 -16.11 4.28
C ASN A 175 9.64 -15.08 4.88
N SER A 176 9.88 -15.13 6.18
CA SER A 176 10.73 -14.16 6.87
C SER A 176 11.55 -14.85 7.96
N ALA A 177 12.87 -14.83 7.80
CA ALA A 177 13.82 -15.34 8.79
C ALA A 177 13.64 -14.66 10.15
N ARG A 178 13.38 -13.34 10.14
CA ARG A 178 13.05 -12.56 11.35
C ARG A 178 11.87 -13.14 12.11
N CYS A 179 10.81 -13.50 11.38
CA CYS A 179 9.62 -14.09 11.97
C CYS A 179 9.83 -15.53 12.40
N ALA A 180 10.73 -16.26 11.75
CA ALA A 180 11.11 -17.60 12.16
C ALA A 180 11.87 -17.60 13.50
N ALA A 181 12.67 -16.56 13.76
CA ALA A 181 13.45 -16.40 14.99
C ALA A 181 12.70 -15.63 16.11
N ALA A 182 11.51 -15.09 15.85
CA ALA A 182 10.81 -14.23 16.80
C ALA A 182 10.25 -15.03 18.01
N PRO A 183 10.56 -14.62 19.26
CA PRO A 183 10.18 -15.39 20.46
C PRO A 183 8.65 -15.47 20.65
N PHE A 184 7.93 -14.42 20.26
CA PHE A 184 6.47 -14.36 20.28
C PHE A 184 5.85 -14.61 18.91
N GLY A 185 6.66 -14.93 17.90
CA GLY A 185 6.22 -15.11 16.52
C GLY A 185 5.91 -13.81 15.79
N CYS A 186 5.21 -13.94 14.68
CA CYS A 186 4.77 -12.83 13.83
C CYS A 186 3.31 -12.99 13.44
N LYS A 187 2.70 -11.88 13.01
CA LYS A 187 1.38 -11.86 12.37
C LYS A 187 1.34 -11.00 11.12
N ARG A 188 0.39 -11.28 10.23
CA ARG A 188 0.09 -10.44 9.07
C ARG A 188 -0.87 -9.32 9.48
N GLU A 189 -0.60 -8.11 9.01
CA GLU A 189 -1.41 -6.95 9.30
C GLU A 189 -1.80 -6.18 8.04
N HIS A 190 -2.93 -5.48 8.13
CA HIS A 190 -3.50 -4.64 7.07
C HIS A 190 -3.83 -5.41 5.78
N TYR A 191 -4.38 -4.70 4.79
CA TYR A 191 -4.69 -5.28 3.49
C TYR A 191 -3.43 -5.63 2.67
N SER A 192 -2.28 -5.00 2.98
CA SER A 192 -0.99 -5.35 2.38
C SER A 192 -0.40 -6.65 2.92
N GLN A 193 -0.98 -7.23 3.98
CA GLN A 193 -0.58 -8.52 4.54
C GLN A 193 0.90 -8.61 4.93
N VAL A 194 1.50 -7.46 5.27
CA VAL A 194 2.90 -7.35 5.69
C VAL A 194 3.07 -7.99 7.06
N CYS A 195 4.17 -8.72 7.23
CA CYS A 195 4.52 -9.38 8.49
C CYS A 195 5.04 -8.39 9.53
N ARG A 196 4.44 -8.43 10.73
CA ARG A 196 4.90 -7.70 11.92
C ARG A 196 5.37 -8.70 12.98
N VAL A 197 6.53 -8.43 13.58
CA VAL A 197 7.02 -9.14 14.77
C VAL A 197 6.21 -8.76 16.00
N CYS A 198 5.81 -9.75 16.77
CA CYS A 198 5.04 -9.55 17.99
C CYS A 198 5.98 -9.23 19.15
N ALA A 199 5.66 -8.19 19.91
CA ALA A 199 6.47 -7.76 21.05
C ALA A 199 6.21 -8.60 22.32
N GLN A 200 5.06 -9.27 22.37
CA GLN A 200 4.61 -10.13 23.46
C GLN A 200 3.62 -11.16 22.90
N GLU A 201 3.16 -12.08 23.75
CA GLU A 201 2.07 -12.99 23.37
C GLU A 201 0.78 -12.18 23.16
N GLU A 202 0.26 -12.26 21.93
CA GLU A 202 -0.94 -11.55 21.50
C GLU A 202 -1.67 -12.40 20.46
N ASP A 203 -2.97 -12.14 20.29
CA ASP A 203 -3.79 -12.89 19.36
C ASP A 203 -3.31 -12.76 17.89
N GLY A 204 -3.35 -13.87 17.17
CA GLY A 204 -2.90 -13.98 15.78
C GLY A 204 -1.38 -14.10 15.58
N CYS A 205 -0.57 -14.07 16.65
CA CYS A 205 0.88 -14.26 16.53
C CYS A 205 1.27 -15.73 16.47
N VAL A 206 1.90 -16.10 15.37
CA VAL A 206 2.27 -17.48 15.09
C VAL A 206 3.78 -17.64 15.18
N LYS A 207 4.23 -18.46 16.14
CA LYS A 207 5.63 -18.89 16.29
C LYS A 207 5.99 -19.89 15.20
N ALA A 208 7.27 -19.95 14.84
CA ALA A 208 7.75 -21.01 13.95
C ALA A 208 7.48 -22.38 14.58
N SER A 209 6.88 -23.26 13.78
CA SER A 209 6.69 -24.66 14.14
C SER A 209 7.19 -25.50 12.98
N TYR A 210 8.22 -26.29 13.24
CA TYR A 210 8.75 -27.26 12.30
C TYR A 210 8.25 -28.63 12.74
N THR A 211 7.11 -29.07 12.22
CA THR A 211 6.78 -30.48 12.25
C THR A 211 7.68 -31.17 11.23
N LEU A 212 8.57 -32.04 11.72
CA LEU A 212 9.27 -33.01 10.87
C LEU A 212 8.19 -33.96 10.32
N ASN A 213 7.89 -33.84 9.03
CA ASN A 213 7.15 -34.86 8.30
C ASN A 213 8.09 -36.00 7.93
#